data_AF-A0A498DBZ4-F1
#
_entry.id   AF-A0A498DBZ4-F1
#
_cell.length_a   1.000
_cell.length_b   1.000
_cell.length_c   1.000
_cell.angle_alpha   90.00
_cell.angle_beta   90.00
_cell.angle_gamma   90.00
#
_symmetry.space_group_name_H-M   'P 1'
#
loop_
_entity.id
_entity.type
_entity.pdbx_description
1 polymer ?
#
loop_
_entity_poly.entity_id
_entity_poly.type
_entity_poly.pdbx_seq_one_letter_code
_entity_poly.pdbx_strand_id
1 'polypeptide(L)'
;MMNGLLEEKNIREIYKKSKAIPLSNFNKFFPILLGLFFFFILIINDVSIETSYTKINELVSFLFSSLFATLGFLVAGYTIFCTITPLDLQKKMIEYTDNKSKLIFFKKVHFTFIRVFIYFIIFSFLLFIIYFLKDLNLSLGSDTFKIDTLRDIYKYTNYLVLTFLVAGTTFLFCELSSFIFNIYNSVATTLHWLINIKSDSNKDH
;
A
#
# COMPACT_ATOMS: atom_id res chain seq x y z
N MET A 1 -11.08 20.64 23.56
CA MET A 1 -10.34 20.14 22.39
C MET A 1 -10.21 18.60 22.33
N MET A 2 -10.89 17.84 23.21
CA MET A 2 -10.77 16.36 23.30
C MET A 2 -11.74 15.58 22.38
N ASN A 3 -12.73 16.26 21.78
CA ASN A 3 -13.80 15.62 20.99
C ASN A 3 -13.31 14.99 19.68
N GLY A 4 -12.10 15.33 19.25
CA GLY A 4 -11.54 14.87 17.99
C GLY A 4 -10.73 13.59 18.08
N LEU A 5 -10.46 12.99 19.24
CA LEU A 5 -9.50 11.86 19.34
C LEU A 5 -10.13 10.49 19.05
N LEU A 6 -11.36 10.25 19.50
CA LEU A 6 -12.06 8.96 19.47
C LEU A 6 -13.24 8.92 18.46
N GLU A 7 -13.16 9.70 17.39
CA GLU A 7 -14.28 9.86 16.45
C GLU A 7 -14.49 8.64 15.55
N GLU A 8 -13.43 7.90 15.21
CA GLU A 8 -13.48 6.81 14.24
C GLU A 8 -13.92 5.50 14.88
N LYS A 9 -15.00 4.93 14.35
CA LYS A 9 -15.60 3.68 14.84
C LYS A 9 -15.15 2.45 14.05
N ASN A 10 -14.58 2.65 12.87
CA ASN A 10 -14.16 1.55 11.99
C ASN A 10 -12.97 1.95 11.09
N ILE A 11 -12.29 0.93 10.55
CA ILE A 11 -11.14 1.08 9.64
C ILE A 11 -11.52 1.87 8.37
N ARG A 12 -12.78 1.78 7.92
CA ARG A 12 -13.26 2.48 6.73
C ARG A 12 -13.32 4.00 6.94
N GLU A 13 -13.69 4.47 8.12
CA GLU A 13 -13.68 5.88 8.50
C GLU A 13 -12.25 6.41 8.59
N ILE A 14 -11.34 5.63 9.18
CA ILE A 14 -9.90 5.93 9.19
C ILE A 14 -9.40 6.10 7.75
N TYR A 15 -9.76 5.18 6.85
CA TYR A 15 -9.38 5.28 5.44
C TYR A 15 -9.94 6.53 4.76
N LYS A 16 -11.23 6.82 4.97
CA LYS A 16 -11.85 8.02 4.37
C LYS A 16 -11.16 9.29 4.82
N LYS A 17 -10.86 9.42 6.11
CA LYS A 17 -10.16 10.59 6.67
C LYS A 17 -8.69 10.62 6.25
N SER A 18 -8.02 9.47 6.12
CA SER A 18 -6.62 9.40 5.70
C SER A 18 -6.40 9.82 4.24
N LYS A 19 -7.44 9.85 3.40
CA LYS A 19 -7.35 10.41 2.03
C LYS A 19 -7.02 11.90 1.99
N ALA A 20 -7.30 12.64 3.07
CA ALA A 20 -6.89 14.04 3.18
C ALA A 20 -5.36 14.20 3.25
N ILE A 21 -4.63 13.13 3.60
CA ILE A 21 -3.18 13.11 3.63
C ILE A 21 -2.68 12.84 2.20
N PRO A 22 -1.93 13.76 1.56
CA PRO A 22 -1.45 13.53 0.21
C PRO A 22 -0.50 12.31 0.18
N LEU A 23 -0.64 11.46 -0.84
CA LEU A 23 0.38 10.46 -1.15
C LEU A 23 1.54 11.15 -1.88
N SER A 24 2.74 10.58 -1.76
CA SER A 24 3.89 11.03 -2.55
C SER A 24 3.57 10.95 -4.04
N ASN A 25 3.88 12.01 -4.79
CA ASN A 25 3.68 12.05 -6.24
C ASN A 25 4.46 10.92 -6.93
N PHE A 26 5.64 10.58 -6.39
CA PHE A 26 6.45 9.46 -6.88
C PHE A 26 5.69 8.13 -6.76
N ASN A 27 5.12 7.85 -5.59
CA ASN A 27 4.37 6.61 -5.34
C ASN A 27 3.12 6.47 -6.21
N LYS A 28 2.55 7.59 -6.69
CA LYS A 28 1.43 7.56 -7.63
C LYS A 28 1.89 7.37 -9.07
N PHE A 29 2.88 8.17 -9.50
CA PHE A 29 3.27 8.27 -10.89
C PHE A 29 4.11 7.08 -11.35
N PHE A 30 5.06 6.64 -10.53
CA PHE A 30 6.00 5.58 -10.90
C PHE A 30 5.32 4.23 -11.22
N PRO A 31 4.37 3.73 -10.40
CA PRO A 31 3.70 2.46 -10.72
C PRO A 31 2.82 2.53 -11.97
N ILE A 32 2.18 3.68 -12.22
CA ILE A 32 1.37 3.90 -13.43
C ILE A 32 2.27 3.90 -14.66
N LEU A 33 3.38 4.64 -14.63
CA LEU A 33 4.32 4.70 -15.74
C LEU A 33 4.91 3.32 -16.05
N LEU A 34 5.34 2.58 -15.01
CA LEU A 34 5.89 1.24 -15.18
C LEU A 34 4.83 0.26 -15.70
N GLY A 35 3.59 0.34 -15.21
CA GLY A 35 2.47 -0.46 -15.71
C GLY A 35 2.19 -0.20 -17.18
N LEU A 36 2.12 1.07 -17.60
CA LEU A 36 1.93 1.43 -19.01
C LEU A 36 3.08 0.92 -19.88
N PHE A 37 4.32 1.12 -19.44
CA PHE A 37 5.49 0.60 -20.14
C PHE A 37 5.42 -0.93 -20.30
N PHE A 38 5.06 -1.66 -19.25
CA PHE A 38 4.89 -3.10 -19.30
C PHE A 38 3.76 -3.53 -20.25
N PHE A 39 2.63 -2.82 -20.24
CA PHE A 39 1.53 -3.07 -21.16
C PHE A 39 1.94 -2.89 -22.62
N PHE A 40 2.69 -1.84 -22.94
CA PHE A 40 3.23 -1.64 -24.29
C PHE A 40 4.19 -2.78 -24.71
N ILE A 41 5.03 -3.27 -23.79
CA ILE A 41 5.89 -4.44 -24.05
C ILE A 41 5.05 -5.66 -24.40
N LEU A 42 3.94 -5.92 -23.69
CA LEU A 42 3.08 -7.07 -23.99
C LEU A 42 2.47 -6.99 -25.39
N ILE A 43 2.03 -5.79 -25.81
CA ILE A 43 1.47 -5.56 -27.15
C ILE A 43 2.54 -5.73 -28.23
N ILE A 44 3.72 -5.13 -28.06
CA ILE A 44 4.79 -5.16 -29.07
C ILE A 44 5.30 -6.58 -29.32
N ASN A 45 5.42 -7.38 -28.25
CA ASN A 45 5.94 -8.75 -28.34
C ASN A 45 4.86 -9.79 -28.67
N ASP A 46 3.61 -9.35 -28.87
CA ASP A 46 2.46 -10.21 -29.18
C ASP A 46 2.35 -11.47 -28.31
N VAL A 47 2.56 -11.33 -26.99
CA VAL A 47 2.66 -12.44 -26.05
C VAL A 47 1.44 -13.37 -26.15
N SER A 48 1.68 -14.68 -26.27
CA SER A 48 0.61 -15.67 -26.40
C SER A 48 -0.30 -15.71 -25.16
N ILE A 49 -1.55 -16.13 -25.36
CA ILE A 49 -2.54 -16.27 -24.29
C ILE A 49 -2.04 -17.24 -23.22
N GLU A 50 -1.48 -18.38 -23.64
CA GLU A 50 -0.96 -19.40 -22.72
C GLU A 50 0.17 -18.85 -21.85
N THR A 51 1.14 -18.16 -22.46
CA THR A 51 2.24 -17.53 -21.72
C THR A 51 1.75 -16.45 -20.77
N SER A 52 0.78 -15.64 -21.18
CA SER A 52 0.22 -14.61 -20.30
C SER A 52 -0.50 -15.22 -19.09
N TYR A 53 -1.27 -16.29 -19.31
CA TYR A 53 -2.02 -16.99 -18.27
C TYR A 53 -1.10 -17.70 -17.28
N THR A 54 -0.08 -18.41 -17.75
CA THR A 54 0.91 -19.06 -16.86
C THR A 54 1.63 -18.03 -16.00
N LYS A 55 2.01 -16.88 -16.58
CA LYS A 55 2.65 -15.79 -15.82
C LYS A 55 1.73 -15.15 -14.78
N ILE A 56 0.43 -15.01 -15.06
CA ILE A 56 -0.54 -14.55 -14.05
C ILE A 56 -0.53 -15.51 -12.85
N ASN A 57 -0.61 -16.82 -13.11
CA ASN A 57 -0.69 -17.82 -12.05
C ASN A 57 0.59 -17.89 -11.21
N GLU A 58 1.75 -17.86 -11.85
CA GLU A 58 3.05 -17.78 -11.17
C GLU A 58 3.13 -16.53 -10.28
N LEU A 59 2.79 -15.35 -10.83
CA LEU A 59 2.85 -14.09 -10.09
C LEU A 59 1.88 -14.07 -8.93
N VAL A 60 0.62 -14.46 -9.13
CA VAL A 60 -0.38 -14.47 -8.06
C VAL A 60 0.06 -15.39 -6.92
N SER A 61 0.59 -16.57 -7.24
CA SER A 61 1.06 -17.53 -6.23
C SER A 61 2.26 -17.00 -5.45
N PHE A 62 3.23 -16.40 -6.15
CA PHE A 62 4.39 -15.76 -5.52
C PHE A 62 3.99 -14.56 -4.64
N LEU A 63 3.14 -13.69 -5.15
CA LEU A 63 2.72 -12.45 -4.48
C LEU A 63 1.90 -12.75 -3.24
N PHE A 64 1.06 -13.77 -3.26
CA PHE A 64 0.24 -14.12 -2.09
C PHE A 64 1.11 -14.39 -0.86
N SER A 65 2.10 -15.28 -0.98
CA SER A 65 3.04 -15.58 0.12
C SER A 65 3.86 -14.36 0.55
N SER A 66 4.38 -13.59 -0.42
CA SER A 66 5.18 -12.40 -0.14
C SER A 66 4.40 -11.31 0.61
N LEU A 67 3.12 -11.12 0.28
CA LEU A 67 2.27 -10.10 0.91
C LEU A 67 1.91 -10.45 2.34
N PHE A 68 1.64 -11.72 2.66
CA PHE A 68 1.39 -12.13 4.05
C PHE A 68 2.63 -11.91 4.93
N ALA A 69 3.82 -12.24 4.42
CA ALA A 69 5.08 -11.95 5.12
C ALA A 69 5.27 -10.44 5.33
N THR A 70 5.02 -9.64 4.30
CA THR A 70 5.15 -8.17 4.36
C THR A 70 4.12 -7.55 5.31
N LEU A 71 2.89 -8.07 5.35
CA LEU A 71 1.87 -7.65 6.33
C LEU A 71 2.36 -7.90 7.77
N GLY A 72 2.98 -9.04 8.05
CA GLY A 72 3.60 -9.31 9.35
C GLY A 72 4.69 -8.29 9.70
N PHE A 73 5.56 -7.98 8.74
CA PHE A 73 6.59 -6.94 8.90
C PHE A 73 5.99 -5.55 9.15
N LEU A 74 4.93 -5.17 8.42
CA LEU A 74 4.22 -3.91 8.62
C LEU A 74 3.66 -3.82 10.04
N VAL A 75 3.02 -4.88 10.55
CA VAL A 75 2.48 -4.92 11.92
C VAL A 75 3.62 -4.72 12.93
N ALA A 76 4.74 -5.42 12.76
CA ALA A 76 5.90 -5.27 13.63
C ALA A 76 6.46 -3.84 13.60
N GLY A 77 6.62 -3.24 12.42
CA GLY A 77 7.10 -1.88 12.26
C GLY A 77 6.18 -0.83 12.92
N TYR A 78 4.87 -1.02 12.80
CA TYR A 78 3.89 -0.16 13.48
C TYR A 78 3.96 -0.31 15.00
N THR A 79 4.13 -1.54 15.51
CA THR A 79 4.32 -1.78 16.94
C THR A 79 5.58 -1.09 17.45
N ILE A 80 6.71 -1.17 16.72
CA ILE A 80 7.95 -0.47 17.08
C ILE A 80 7.71 1.04 17.16
N PHE A 81 7.05 1.63 16.16
CA PHE A 81 6.70 3.05 16.18
C PHE A 81 5.88 3.43 17.43
N CYS A 82 4.87 2.63 17.78
CA CYS A 82 4.03 2.88 18.95
C CYS A 82 4.80 2.75 20.27
N THR A 83 5.77 1.84 20.38
CA THR A 83 6.52 1.60 21.63
C THR A 83 7.65 2.59 21.87
N ILE A 84 8.32 3.05 20.81
CA ILE A 84 9.43 4.01 20.95
C ILE A 84 8.95 5.44 21.17
N THR A 85 7.73 5.78 20.73
CA THR A 85 7.24 7.17 20.74
C THR A 85 6.77 7.51 22.15
N PRO A 86 7.46 8.41 22.89
CA PRO A 86 7.13 8.70 24.28
C PRO A 86 5.76 9.36 24.39
N LEU A 87 5.03 9.03 25.47
CA LEU A 87 3.66 9.51 25.72
C LEU A 87 3.57 11.04 25.70
N ASP A 88 4.59 11.73 26.20
CA ASP A 88 4.59 13.20 26.24
C ASP A 88 4.72 13.83 24.85
N LEU A 89 5.46 13.20 23.94
CA LEU A 89 5.47 13.60 22.54
C LEU A 89 4.08 13.35 21.91
N GLN A 90 3.47 12.19 22.19
CA GLN A 90 2.11 11.90 21.69
C GLN A 90 1.08 12.92 22.19
N LYS A 91 1.14 13.34 23.47
CA LYS A 91 0.29 14.40 24.03
C LYS A 91 0.47 15.72 23.28
N LYS A 92 1.72 16.15 23.05
CA LYS A 92 2.00 17.36 22.26
C LYS A 92 1.50 17.26 20.82
N MET A 93 1.55 16.06 20.22
CA MET A 93 1.00 15.81 18.88
C MET A 93 -0.54 15.92 18.83
N ILE A 94 -1.23 15.79 19.97
CA ILE A 94 -2.69 15.98 20.06
C ILE A 94 -3.06 17.47 20.10
N GLU A 95 -2.20 18.31 20.67
CA GLU A 95 -2.41 19.76 20.76
C GLU A 95 -2.27 20.47 19.42
N TYR A 96 -1.53 19.86 18.47
CA TYR A 96 -1.31 20.44 17.16
C TYR A 96 -2.23 19.86 16.09
N THR A 97 -2.92 20.74 15.36
CA THR A 97 -3.71 20.39 14.18
C THR A 97 -2.98 20.83 12.92
N ASP A 98 -2.84 19.91 11.96
CA ASP A 98 -2.20 20.21 10.69
C ASP A 98 -3.13 21.03 9.78
N ASN A 99 -2.70 22.23 9.40
CA ASN A 99 -3.50 23.15 8.57
C ASN A 99 -3.87 22.58 7.20
N LYS A 100 -3.04 21.67 6.63
CA LYS A 100 -3.29 21.09 5.30
C LYS A 100 -4.31 19.96 5.32
N SER A 101 -4.17 19.02 6.25
CA SER A 101 -5.09 17.86 6.35
C SER A 101 -6.30 18.13 7.25
N LYS A 102 -6.28 19.21 8.05
CA LYS A 102 -7.25 19.51 9.13
C LYS A 102 -7.35 18.39 10.18
N LEU A 103 -6.38 17.47 10.19
CA LEU A 103 -6.29 16.38 11.16
C LEU A 103 -5.33 16.78 12.27
N ILE A 104 -5.65 16.30 13.48
CA ILE A 104 -4.72 16.32 14.60
C ILE A 104 -3.45 15.56 14.18
N PHE A 105 -2.27 16.09 14.51
CA PHE A 105 -1.01 15.54 14.03
C PHE A 105 -0.80 14.09 14.47
N PHE A 106 -1.23 13.75 15.69
CA PHE A 106 -1.31 12.36 16.17
C PHE A 106 -2.06 11.46 15.17
N LYS A 107 -3.29 11.82 14.80
CA LYS A 107 -4.10 11.05 13.85
C LYS A 107 -3.44 10.97 12.48
N LYS A 108 -2.86 12.06 12.00
CA LYS A 108 -2.18 12.09 10.70
C LYS A 108 -1.08 11.02 10.63
N VAL A 109 -0.26 10.90 11.67
CA VAL A 109 0.83 9.91 11.70
C VAL A 109 0.27 8.49 11.75
N HIS A 110 -0.63 8.19 12.68
CA HIS A 110 -1.22 6.85 12.80
C HIS A 110 -2.02 6.44 11.54
N PHE A 111 -2.79 7.36 10.96
CA PHE A 111 -3.57 7.10 9.75
C PHE A 111 -2.69 6.85 8.54
N THR A 112 -1.51 7.46 8.48
CA THR A 112 -0.53 7.18 7.41
C THR A 112 -0.07 5.73 7.48
N PHE A 113 0.25 5.23 8.68
CA PHE A 113 0.62 3.83 8.88
C PHE A 113 -0.55 2.89 8.56
N ILE A 114 -1.73 3.12 9.16
CA ILE A 114 -2.94 2.30 8.94
C ILE A 114 -3.31 2.25 7.46
N ARG A 115 -3.17 3.35 6.72
CA ARG A 115 -3.47 3.39 5.29
C ARG A 115 -2.60 2.42 4.48
N VAL A 116 -1.32 2.26 4.80
CA VAL A 116 -0.45 1.28 4.12
C VAL A 116 -0.98 -0.13 4.35
N PHE A 117 -1.39 -0.49 5.58
CA PHE A 117 -2.03 -1.79 5.84
C PHE A 117 -3.26 -2.01 4.98
N ILE A 118 -4.12 -1.00 4.86
CA ILE A 118 -5.34 -1.09 4.06
C ILE A 118 -5.02 -1.36 2.59
N TYR A 119 -3.97 -0.74 2.03
CA TYR A 119 -3.53 -1.03 0.66
C TYR A 119 -3.08 -2.48 0.47
N PHE A 120 -2.26 -2.99 1.40
CA PHE A 120 -1.84 -4.39 1.36
C PHE A 120 -3.03 -5.35 1.52
N ILE A 121 -3.96 -5.10 2.44
CA ILE A 121 -5.15 -5.95 2.64
C ILE A 121 -6.04 -5.96 1.40
N ILE A 122 -6.33 -4.79 0.82
CA ILE A 122 -7.17 -4.69 -0.39
C ILE A 122 -6.50 -5.43 -1.55
N PHE A 123 -5.18 -5.24 -1.74
CA PHE A 123 -4.48 -5.91 -2.83
C PHE A 123 -4.40 -7.42 -2.62
N SER A 124 -4.15 -7.90 -1.40
CA SER A 124 -4.21 -9.33 -1.07
C SER A 124 -5.60 -9.92 -1.34
N PHE A 125 -6.67 -9.18 -1.05
CA PHE A 125 -8.04 -9.62 -1.37
C PHE A 125 -8.28 -9.67 -2.89
N LEU A 126 -7.76 -8.71 -3.66
CA LEU A 126 -7.83 -8.75 -5.12
C LEU A 126 -7.04 -9.93 -5.71
N LEU A 127 -5.86 -10.23 -5.17
CA LEU A 127 -5.11 -11.43 -5.54
C LEU A 127 -5.87 -12.71 -5.20
N PHE A 128 -6.52 -12.76 -4.05
CA PHE A 128 -7.37 -13.89 -3.67
C PHE A 128 -8.51 -14.08 -4.69
N ILE A 129 -9.16 -13.00 -5.14
CA ILE A 129 -10.18 -13.07 -6.20
C ILE A 129 -9.57 -13.60 -7.49
N ILE A 130 -8.43 -13.07 -7.94
CA ILE A 130 -7.77 -13.55 -9.17
C ILE A 130 -7.39 -15.02 -9.04
N TYR A 131 -6.85 -15.43 -7.89
CA TYR A 131 -6.51 -16.82 -7.58
C TYR A 131 -7.75 -17.72 -7.60
N PHE A 132 -8.87 -17.30 -7.02
CA PHE A 132 -10.10 -18.09 -6.98
C PHE A 132 -10.74 -18.21 -8.36
N LEU A 133 -10.73 -17.14 -9.15
CA LEU A 133 -11.29 -17.13 -10.49
C LEU A 133 -10.43 -17.90 -11.52
N LYS A 134 -9.15 -18.17 -11.23
CA LYS A 134 -8.28 -18.97 -12.12
C LYS A 134 -8.79 -20.41 -12.28
N ASP A 135 -9.29 -21.00 -11.19
CA ASP A 135 -9.71 -22.41 -11.15
C ASP A 135 -11.13 -22.60 -11.68
N LEU A 136 -11.89 -21.51 -11.82
CA LEU A 136 -13.16 -21.53 -12.53
C LEU A 136 -12.99 -21.87 -14.01
N ASN A 137 -11.75 -21.86 -14.52
CA ASN A 137 -11.27 -22.46 -15.76
C ASN A 137 -12.43 -22.81 -16.69
N LEU A 138 -13.16 -21.78 -17.13
CA LEU A 138 -14.13 -21.94 -18.19
C LEU A 138 -13.27 -22.52 -19.31
N SER A 139 -13.62 -23.68 -19.81
CA SER A 139 -12.93 -24.41 -20.87
C SER A 139 -12.98 -23.66 -22.22
N LEU A 140 -12.80 -22.34 -22.17
CA LEU A 140 -12.64 -21.41 -23.28
C LEU A 140 -11.31 -21.63 -24.00
N GLY A 141 -10.38 -22.34 -23.36
CA GLY A 141 -8.97 -22.41 -23.74
C GLY A 141 -8.53 -23.56 -24.63
N SER A 142 -9.35 -24.57 -24.93
CA SER A 142 -8.88 -25.67 -25.80
C SER A 142 -9.63 -25.87 -27.11
N ASP A 143 -10.97 -25.74 -27.21
CA ASP A 143 -11.64 -26.16 -28.46
C ASP A 143 -12.91 -25.38 -28.88
N THR A 144 -13.39 -24.40 -28.10
CA THR A 144 -14.76 -23.87 -28.27
C THR A 144 -14.89 -22.44 -28.79
N PHE A 145 -13.83 -21.62 -28.80
CA PHE A 145 -13.90 -20.22 -29.28
C PHE A 145 -13.33 -20.07 -30.68
N LYS A 146 -14.06 -20.59 -31.69
CA LYS A 146 -13.80 -20.35 -33.13
C LYS A 146 -14.16 -18.94 -33.60
N ILE A 147 -14.25 -17.96 -32.70
CA ILE A 147 -14.56 -16.58 -33.03
C ILE A 147 -13.34 -15.75 -32.64
N ASP A 148 -12.54 -15.34 -33.63
CA ASP A 148 -11.28 -14.62 -33.44
C ASP A 148 -11.42 -13.42 -32.48
N THR A 149 -12.57 -12.74 -32.47
CA THR A 149 -12.84 -11.60 -31.59
C THR A 149 -12.85 -11.95 -30.10
N LEU A 150 -13.33 -13.13 -29.71
CA LEU A 150 -13.39 -13.55 -28.30
C LEU A 150 -12.01 -13.95 -27.79
N ARG A 151 -11.17 -14.50 -28.67
CA ARG A 151 -9.78 -14.82 -28.39
C ARG A 151 -8.97 -13.54 -28.13
N ASP A 152 -9.17 -12.51 -28.93
CA ASP A 152 -8.51 -11.21 -28.75
C ASP A 152 -8.95 -10.52 -27.45
N ILE A 153 -10.26 -10.53 -27.15
CA ILE A 153 -10.78 -10.00 -25.88
C ILE A 153 -10.12 -10.68 -24.67
N TYR A 154 -10.00 -12.02 -24.71
CA TYR A 154 -9.36 -12.78 -23.64
C TYR A 154 -7.86 -12.45 -23.51
N LYS A 155 -7.16 -12.33 -24.64
CA LYS A 155 -5.75 -11.91 -24.70
C LYS A 155 -5.53 -10.54 -24.06
N TYR A 156 -6.29 -9.53 -24.46
CA TYR A 156 -6.18 -8.19 -23.88
C TYR A 156 -6.59 -8.15 -22.41
N THR A 157 -7.56 -8.97 -22.01
CA THR A 157 -7.93 -9.11 -20.59
C THR A 157 -6.75 -9.63 -19.77
N ASN A 158 -6.03 -10.66 -20.25
CA ASN A 158 -4.82 -11.15 -19.57
C ASN A 158 -3.73 -10.08 -19.49
N TYR A 159 -3.55 -9.26 -20.53
CA TYR A 159 -2.59 -8.16 -20.50
C TYR A 159 -2.94 -7.12 -19.44
N LEU A 160 -4.23 -6.77 -19.32
CA LEU A 160 -4.71 -5.86 -18.30
C LEU A 160 -4.50 -6.43 -16.90
N VAL A 161 -4.78 -7.72 -16.68
CA VAL A 161 -4.54 -8.38 -15.38
C VAL A 161 -3.05 -8.39 -15.04
N LEU A 162 -2.18 -8.79 -15.97
CA LEU A 162 -0.72 -8.76 -15.75
C LEU A 162 -0.21 -7.36 -15.44
N THR A 163 -0.67 -6.37 -16.20
CA THR A 163 -0.31 -4.96 -15.99
C THR A 163 -0.77 -4.48 -14.62
N PHE A 164 -1.98 -4.84 -14.21
CA PHE A 164 -2.51 -4.54 -12.89
C PHE A 164 -1.67 -5.19 -11.78
N LEU A 165 -1.24 -6.45 -11.95
CA LEU A 165 -0.40 -7.16 -10.98
C LEU A 165 0.97 -6.49 -10.83
N VAL A 166 1.61 -6.10 -11.94
CA VAL A 166 2.90 -5.42 -11.93
C VAL A 166 2.76 -4.03 -11.31
N ALA A 167 1.84 -3.20 -11.81
CA ALA A 167 1.64 -1.85 -11.29
C ALA A 167 1.22 -1.85 -9.82
N GLY A 168 0.32 -2.75 -9.43
CA GLY A 168 -0.13 -2.89 -8.04
C GLY A 168 0.99 -3.32 -7.11
N THR A 169 1.80 -4.30 -7.51
CA THR A 169 2.98 -4.73 -6.73
C THR A 169 3.99 -3.60 -6.58
N THR A 170 4.29 -2.87 -7.66
CA THR A 170 5.19 -1.71 -7.61
C THR A 170 4.67 -0.62 -6.70
N PHE A 171 3.37 -0.33 -6.74
CA PHE A 171 2.72 0.62 -5.84
C PHE A 171 2.91 0.21 -4.37
N LEU A 172 2.69 -1.07 -4.04
CA LEU A 172 2.90 -1.57 -2.69
C LEU A 172 4.37 -1.47 -2.24
N PHE A 173 5.34 -1.70 -3.13
CA PHE A 173 6.74 -1.48 -2.82
C PHE A 173 7.06 -0.01 -2.51
N CYS A 174 6.53 0.94 -3.29
CA CYS A 174 6.71 2.36 -3.01
C CYS A 174 6.11 2.77 -1.65
N GLU A 175 4.92 2.25 -1.33
CA GLU A 175 4.28 2.49 -0.03
C GLU A 175 5.06 1.83 1.11
N LEU A 176 5.65 0.65 0.90
CA LEU A 176 6.53 -0.01 1.87
C LEU A 176 7.81 0.81 2.12
N SER A 177 8.46 1.30 1.07
CA SER A 177 9.63 2.18 1.22
C SER A 177 9.28 3.45 2.00
N SER A 178 8.13 4.04 1.71
CA SER A 178 7.62 5.22 2.44
C SER A 178 7.29 4.91 3.89
N PHE A 179 6.74 3.73 4.16
CA PHE A 179 6.46 3.23 5.50
C PHE A 179 7.75 3.08 6.32
N ILE A 180 8.79 2.45 5.76
CA ILE A 180 10.10 2.30 6.41
C ILE A 180 10.71 3.67 6.70
N PHE A 181 10.66 4.59 5.73
CA PHE A 181 11.13 5.96 5.93
C PHE A 181 10.36 6.69 7.04
N ASN A 182 9.04 6.51 7.13
CA ASN A 182 8.22 7.11 8.19
C ASN A 182 8.58 6.57 9.57
N ILE A 183 8.90 5.28 9.70
CA ILE A 183 9.41 4.72 10.97
C ILE A 183 10.74 5.38 11.32
N TYR A 184 11.70 5.40 10.39
CA TYR A 184 12.99 6.04 10.61
C TYR A 184 12.84 7.50 11.05
N ASN A 185 12.06 8.28 10.30
CA ASN A 185 11.85 9.70 10.59
C ASN A 185 11.17 9.90 11.95
N SER A 186 10.25 9.00 12.33
CA SER A 186 9.67 9.04 13.66
C SER A 186 10.69 8.76 14.76
N VAL A 187 11.53 7.74 14.60
CA VAL A 187 12.61 7.42 15.57
C VAL A 187 13.52 8.63 15.72
N ALA A 188 13.97 9.21 14.59
CA ALA A 188 14.84 10.38 14.56
C ALA A 188 14.21 11.59 15.25
N THR A 189 12.93 11.86 14.97
CA THR A 189 12.18 12.96 15.60
C THR A 189 12.06 12.76 17.12
N THR A 190 11.75 11.53 17.55
CA THR A 190 11.67 11.18 18.97
C THR A 190 13.01 11.37 19.68
N LEU A 191 14.12 10.89 19.09
CA LEU A 191 15.46 11.05 19.66
C LEU A 191 15.86 12.52 19.75
N HIS A 192 15.64 13.29 18.68
CA HIS A 192 15.91 14.72 18.65
C HIS A 192 15.13 15.47 19.75
N TRP A 193 13.86 15.12 19.95
CA TRP A 193 13.03 15.68 21.02
C TRP A 193 13.58 15.33 22.41
N LEU A 194 13.97 14.08 22.66
CA LEU A 194 14.55 13.65 23.94
C LEU A 194 15.87 14.36 24.27
N ILE A 195 16.72 14.57 23.27
CA ILE A 195 17.99 15.29 23.43
C ILE A 195 17.74 16.75 23.79
N ASN A 196 16.82 17.41 23.08
CA ASN A 196 16.54 18.83 23.33
C ASN A 196 15.94 19.07 24.71
N ILE A 197 15.03 18.21 25.18
CA ILE A 197 14.49 18.31 26.54
C ILE A 197 15.57 18.16 27.61
N LYS A 198 16.50 17.21 27.44
CA LYS A 198 17.64 17.05 28.36
C LYS A 198 18.58 18.26 28.35
N SER A 199 18.70 18.94 27.21
CA SER A 199 19.55 20.12 27.09
C SER A 199 18.94 21.33 27.80
N ASP A 200 17.62 21.49 27.78
CA ASP A 200 16.93 22.57 28.49
C ASP A 200 16.97 22.36 30.01
N SER A 201 16.78 21.13 30.49
CA SER A 201 16.89 20.83 31.93
C SER A 201 18.29 21.05 32.51
N ASN A 202 19.34 21.01 31.69
CA ASN A 202 20.72 21.26 32.11
C ASN A 202 21.13 22.74 32.05
N LYS A 203 20.32 23.61 31.45
CA LYS A 203 20.58 25.06 31.40
C LYS A 203 19.93 25.83 32.55
N ASP A 204 18.99 25.21 33.25
CA ASP A 204 18.29 25.78 34.42
C ASP A 204 18.98 25.44 35.76
N HIS A 205 20.22 24.91 35.71
CA HIS A 205 21.11 24.66 36.85
C HIS A 205 22.44 25.40 36.68
#